data_AF-A0A8T0D5U7-F1
#
_entry.id   AF-A0A8T0D5U7-F1
#
_cell.length_a   1.000
_cell.length_b   1.000
_cell.length_c   1.000
_cell.angle_alpha   90.00
_cell.angle_beta   90.00
_cell.angle_gamma   90.00
#
_symmetry.space_group_name_H-M   'P 1'
#
loop_
_entity.id
_entity.type
_entity.pdbx_description
1 polymer ?
#
loop_
_entity_poly.entity_id
_entity_poly.type
_entity_poly.pdbx_seq_one_letter_code
_entity_poly.pdbx_strand_id
1 'polypeptide(L)'
;ERDKRAELKKIIKAEIAEQNSLRIAYKKLEQAELNKEEEAIKAYEAQKDVEKKTSEEDKKARQQAVEHLQEKLGKELIRKQALGRELEEIHQTLLVEEEAAQTRKAEQEAVMRKMNDQQKLRDEYAKQFEYRRQQEKQEREEENKLTEAMKMQFRHDERLVLAEAAERQTKKQEYASLARRALVEKRERLQAEFRQAQVDLEEQAEQARQKREIEEEERQRLLRKHAVELGDHLPKGVFRSKEELEEIVRIANRTDK
;
A
#
# COMPACT_ATOMS: atom_id res chain seq x y z
N GLU A 1 165.79 -84.93 7.33
CA GLU A 1 164.42 -84.69 7.87
C GLU A 1 163.96 -83.23 7.86
N ARG A 2 164.85 -82.22 7.88
CA ARG A 2 164.47 -80.80 7.78
C ARG A 2 163.96 -80.40 6.38
N ASP A 3 164.51 -80.97 5.31
CA ASP A 3 164.13 -80.60 3.93
C ASP A 3 162.76 -81.14 3.51
N LYS A 4 162.40 -82.36 3.93
CA LYS A 4 161.05 -82.93 3.71
C LYS A 4 159.93 -82.12 4.40
N ARG A 5 160.21 -81.49 5.54
CA ARG A 5 159.25 -80.60 6.24
C ARG A 5 159.14 -79.22 5.57
N ALA A 6 160.17 -78.76 4.85
CA ALA A 6 160.16 -77.50 4.13
C ALA A 6 159.36 -77.59 2.81
N GLU A 7 159.46 -78.72 2.10
CA GLU A 7 158.66 -78.99 0.91
C GLU A 7 157.17 -79.19 1.24
N LEU A 8 156.85 -79.95 2.30
CA LEU A 8 155.48 -80.06 2.82
C LEU A 8 154.88 -78.70 3.20
N LYS A 9 155.66 -77.81 3.83
CA LYS A 9 155.20 -76.44 4.14
C LYS A 9 154.96 -75.57 2.90
N LYS A 10 155.72 -75.78 1.81
CA LYS A 10 155.50 -75.07 0.54
C LYS A 10 154.25 -75.57 -0.18
N ILE A 11 154.03 -76.88 -0.20
CA ILE A 11 152.82 -77.50 -0.76
C ILE A 11 151.59 -77.05 0.02
N ILE A 12 151.62 -77.13 1.35
CA ILE A 12 150.52 -76.66 2.21
C ILE A 12 150.26 -75.15 2.04
N LYS A 13 151.31 -74.31 1.90
CA LYS A 13 151.13 -72.87 1.63
C LYS A 13 150.49 -72.60 0.26
N ALA A 14 150.87 -73.36 -0.77
CA ALA A 14 150.27 -73.24 -2.10
C ALA A 14 148.80 -73.67 -2.08
N GLU A 15 148.48 -74.77 -1.40
CA GLU A 15 147.12 -75.29 -1.25
C GLU A 15 146.22 -74.34 -0.43
N ILE A 16 146.77 -73.72 0.62
CA ILE A 16 146.08 -72.65 1.38
C ILE A 16 145.84 -71.42 0.49
N ALA A 17 146.79 -71.04 -0.37
CA ALA A 17 146.63 -69.91 -1.29
C ALA A 17 145.57 -70.20 -2.38
N GLU A 18 145.56 -71.43 -2.91
CA GLU A 18 144.58 -71.90 -3.89
C GLU A 18 143.18 -71.94 -3.27
N GLN A 19 143.01 -72.54 -2.08
CA GLN A 19 141.74 -72.53 -1.35
C GLN A 19 141.26 -71.11 -1.01
N ASN A 20 142.16 -70.21 -0.62
CA ASN A 20 141.82 -68.80 -0.38
C ASN A 20 141.38 -68.10 -1.67
N SER A 21 142.03 -68.37 -2.79
CA SER A 21 141.66 -67.80 -4.10
C SER A 21 140.28 -68.29 -4.55
N LEU A 22 140.00 -69.59 -4.38
CA LEU A 22 138.70 -70.20 -4.65
C LEU A 22 137.61 -69.64 -3.74
N ARG A 23 137.91 -69.42 -2.45
CA ARG A 23 136.98 -68.81 -1.49
C ARG A 23 136.67 -67.35 -1.83
N ILE A 24 137.65 -66.58 -2.30
CA ILE A 24 137.45 -65.20 -2.75
C ILE A 24 136.61 -65.18 -4.04
N ALA A 25 136.89 -66.09 -4.99
CA ALA A 25 136.11 -66.23 -6.21
C ALA A 25 134.65 -66.61 -5.93
N TYR A 26 134.42 -67.56 -5.02
CA TYR A 26 133.09 -67.97 -4.58
C TYR A 26 132.33 -66.81 -3.93
N LYS A 27 132.97 -66.07 -3.01
CA LYS A 27 132.35 -64.88 -2.38
C LYS A 27 131.98 -63.79 -3.39
N LYS A 28 132.79 -63.59 -4.44
CA LYS A 28 132.49 -62.62 -5.50
C LYS A 28 131.32 -63.07 -6.38
N LEU A 29 131.22 -64.37 -6.67
CA LEU A 29 130.08 -64.94 -7.39
C LEU A 29 128.81 -64.82 -6.57
N GLU A 30 128.85 -65.19 -5.28
CA GLU A 30 127.74 -65.07 -4.34
C GLU A 30 127.28 -63.62 -4.19
N GLN A 31 128.19 -62.65 -4.07
CA GLN A 31 127.85 -61.22 -4.07
C GLN A 31 127.22 -60.77 -5.39
N ALA A 32 127.69 -61.27 -6.53
CA ALA A 32 127.11 -60.94 -7.82
C ALA A 32 125.70 -61.53 -8.00
N GLU A 33 125.42 -62.71 -7.44
CA GLU A 33 124.09 -63.31 -7.40
C GLU A 33 123.16 -62.52 -6.47
N LEU A 34 123.62 -62.18 -5.26
CA LEU A 34 122.86 -61.34 -4.32
C LEU A 34 122.54 -59.97 -4.92
N ASN A 35 123.49 -59.33 -5.60
CA ASN A 35 123.24 -58.04 -6.26
C ASN A 35 122.18 -58.14 -7.36
N LYS A 36 122.16 -59.24 -8.13
CA LYS A 36 121.12 -59.48 -9.14
C LYS A 36 119.77 -59.73 -8.51
N GLU A 37 119.71 -60.45 -7.39
CA GLU A 37 118.49 -60.65 -6.62
C GLU A 37 117.99 -59.32 -6.03
N GLU A 38 118.88 -58.49 -5.48
CA GLU A 38 118.53 -57.15 -5.00
C GLU A 38 118.02 -56.24 -6.12
N GLU A 39 118.63 -56.29 -7.31
CA GLU A 39 118.16 -55.56 -8.50
C GLU A 39 116.77 -56.05 -8.94
N ALA A 40 116.52 -57.36 -8.91
CA ALA A 40 115.23 -57.94 -9.22
C ALA A 40 114.15 -57.55 -8.19
N ILE A 41 114.49 -57.53 -6.90
CA ILE A 41 113.59 -57.06 -5.82
C ILE A 41 113.25 -55.58 -6.03
N LYS A 42 114.25 -54.72 -6.28
CA LYS A 42 114.03 -53.29 -6.55
C LYS A 42 113.17 -53.06 -7.79
N ALA A 43 113.37 -53.83 -8.85
CA ALA A 43 112.56 -53.74 -10.07
C ALA A 43 111.09 -54.13 -9.80
N TYR A 44 110.87 -55.19 -9.02
CA TYR A 44 109.52 -55.62 -8.63
C TYR A 44 108.84 -54.61 -7.70
N GLU A 45 109.55 -54.04 -6.74
CA GLU A 45 109.04 -52.96 -5.88
C GLU A 45 108.66 -51.72 -6.70
N ALA A 46 109.50 -51.32 -7.65
CA ALA A 46 109.21 -50.20 -8.55
C ALA A 46 107.95 -50.46 -9.39
N GLN A 47 107.79 -51.69 -9.93
CA GLN A 47 106.59 -52.07 -10.66
C GLN A 47 105.34 -52.04 -9.77
N LYS A 48 105.44 -52.56 -8.54
CA LYS A 48 104.33 -52.54 -7.57
C LYS A 48 103.96 -51.13 -7.13
N ASP A 49 104.92 -50.23 -7.00
CA ASP A 49 104.67 -48.84 -6.67
C ASP A 49 104.00 -48.09 -7.83
N VAL A 50 104.36 -48.40 -9.08
CA VAL A 50 103.65 -47.87 -10.26
C VAL A 50 102.21 -48.38 -10.28
N GLU A 51 101.97 -49.68 -10.11
CA GLU A 51 100.61 -50.26 -10.07
C GLU A 51 99.75 -49.65 -8.95
N LYS A 52 100.33 -49.42 -7.76
CA LYS A 52 99.63 -48.75 -6.66
C LYS A 52 99.30 -47.30 -7.02
N LYS A 53 100.25 -46.56 -7.59
CA LYS A 53 100.03 -45.15 -8.01
C LYS A 53 98.94 -45.05 -9.07
N THR A 54 98.96 -45.91 -10.10
CA THR A 54 97.90 -45.92 -11.12
C THR A 54 96.54 -46.28 -10.52
N SER A 55 96.49 -47.24 -9.59
CA SER A 55 95.25 -47.58 -8.88
C SER A 55 94.72 -46.44 -8.01
N GLU A 56 95.62 -45.70 -7.34
CA GLU A 56 95.26 -44.51 -6.56
C GLU A 56 94.78 -43.36 -7.44
N GLU A 57 95.41 -43.15 -8.60
CA GLU A 57 95.01 -42.16 -9.60
C GLU A 57 93.62 -42.48 -10.18
N ASP A 58 93.35 -43.74 -10.52
CA ASP A 58 92.03 -44.18 -11.00
C ASP A 58 90.95 -43.99 -9.93
N LYS A 59 91.26 -44.27 -8.66
CA LYS A 59 90.34 -44.02 -7.54
C LYS A 59 90.06 -42.52 -7.38
N LYS A 60 91.09 -41.67 -7.45
CA LYS A 60 90.95 -40.21 -7.40
C LYS A 60 90.12 -39.69 -8.58
N ALA A 61 90.36 -40.17 -9.79
CA ALA A 61 89.61 -39.78 -10.99
C ALA A 61 88.12 -40.17 -10.87
N ARG A 62 87.83 -41.38 -10.35
CA ARG A 62 86.46 -41.81 -10.06
C ARG A 62 85.80 -40.95 -9.00
N GLN A 63 86.51 -40.62 -7.91
CA GLN A 63 86.02 -39.73 -6.86
C GLN A 63 85.67 -38.35 -7.42
N GLN A 64 86.56 -37.74 -8.21
CA GLN A 64 86.31 -36.45 -8.86
C GLN A 64 85.10 -36.50 -9.81
N ALA A 65 84.94 -37.59 -10.58
CA ALA A 65 83.78 -37.76 -11.45
C ALA A 65 82.47 -37.85 -10.66
N VAL A 66 82.49 -38.56 -9.52
CA VAL A 66 81.35 -38.67 -8.60
C VAL A 66 81.03 -37.32 -7.96
N GLU A 67 82.04 -36.60 -7.46
CA GLU A 67 81.89 -35.26 -6.87
C GLU A 67 81.28 -34.28 -7.88
N HIS A 68 81.79 -34.26 -9.11
CA HIS A 68 81.25 -33.41 -10.17
C HIS A 68 79.80 -33.77 -10.55
N LEU A 69 79.44 -35.06 -10.54
CA LEU A 69 78.05 -35.49 -10.72
C LEU A 69 77.16 -35.06 -9.54
N GLN A 70 77.64 -35.20 -8.30
CA GLN A 70 76.93 -34.75 -7.10
C GLN A 70 76.71 -33.24 -7.11
N GLU A 71 77.69 -32.44 -7.54
CA GLU A 71 77.54 -31.00 -7.69
C GLU A 71 76.48 -30.63 -8.73
N LYS A 72 76.47 -31.32 -9.88
CA LYS A 72 75.46 -31.09 -10.92
C LYS A 72 74.06 -31.44 -10.43
N LEU A 73 73.90 -32.60 -9.81
CA LEU A 73 72.63 -33.04 -9.23
C LEU A 73 72.17 -32.11 -8.11
N GLY A 74 73.09 -31.65 -7.26
CA GLY A 74 72.81 -30.66 -6.21
C GLY A 74 72.31 -29.34 -6.80
N LYS A 75 72.97 -28.82 -7.85
CA LYS A 75 72.53 -27.60 -8.56
C LYS A 75 71.17 -27.76 -9.19
N GLU A 76 70.87 -28.90 -9.83
CA GLU A 76 69.55 -29.17 -10.41
C GLU A 76 68.46 -29.30 -9.36
N LEU A 77 68.75 -29.95 -8.24
CA LEU A 77 67.81 -30.10 -7.13
C LEU A 77 67.45 -28.74 -6.51
N ILE A 78 68.45 -27.88 -6.30
CA ILE A 78 68.22 -26.50 -5.82
C ILE A 78 67.37 -25.71 -6.82
N ARG A 79 67.67 -25.81 -8.13
CA ARG A 79 66.87 -25.15 -9.17
C ARG A 79 65.41 -25.63 -9.18
N LYS A 80 65.17 -26.93 -9.11
CA LYS A 80 63.82 -27.49 -9.06
C LYS A 80 63.07 -27.06 -7.80
N GLN A 81 63.74 -27.00 -6.65
CA GLN A 81 63.15 -26.50 -5.42
C GLN A 81 62.80 -25.01 -5.51
N ALA A 82 63.67 -24.19 -6.11
CA ALA A 82 63.39 -22.77 -6.34
C ALA A 82 62.16 -22.58 -7.25
N LEU A 83 62.11 -23.29 -8.38
CA LEU A 83 60.96 -23.26 -9.28
C LEU A 83 59.66 -23.75 -8.60
N GLY A 84 59.76 -24.78 -7.76
CA GLY A 84 58.62 -25.26 -6.97
C GLY A 84 58.07 -24.18 -6.03
N ARG A 85 58.95 -23.45 -5.34
CA ARG A 85 58.56 -22.33 -4.47
C ARG A 85 57.94 -21.18 -5.26
N GLU A 86 58.54 -20.79 -6.39
CA GLU A 86 57.98 -19.74 -7.26
C GLU A 86 56.58 -20.11 -7.77
N LEU A 87 56.36 -21.37 -8.15
CA LEU A 87 55.03 -21.84 -8.55
C LEU A 87 54.04 -21.81 -7.39
N GLU A 88 54.44 -22.23 -6.20
CA GLU A 88 53.59 -22.17 -5.00
C GLU A 88 53.21 -20.72 -4.65
N GLU A 89 54.15 -19.77 -4.77
CA GLU A 89 53.88 -18.33 -4.59
C GLU A 89 52.90 -17.80 -5.64
N ILE A 90 53.05 -18.19 -6.91
CA ILE A 90 52.11 -17.83 -7.98
C ILE A 90 50.72 -18.42 -7.72
N HIS A 91 50.64 -19.66 -7.24
CA HIS A 91 49.36 -20.28 -6.89
C HIS A 91 48.68 -19.57 -5.72
N GLN A 92 49.43 -19.21 -4.68
CA GLN A 92 48.89 -18.48 -3.53
C GLN A 92 48.40 -17.09 -3.92
N THR A 93 49.17 -16.37 -4.74
CA THR A 93 48.77 -15.04 -5.23
C THR A 93 47.52 -15.12 -6.10
N LEU A 94 47.44 -16.08 -7.02
CA LEU A 94 46.26 -16.30 -7.85
C LEU A 94 45.00 -16.59 -7.01
N LEU A 95 45.11 -17.44 -6.00
CA LEU A 95 43.98 -17.75 -5.11
C LEU A 95 43.44 -16.50 -4.40
N VAL A 96 44.34 -15.67 -3.86
CA VAL A 96 43.96 -14.41 -3.20
C VAL A 96 43.31 -13.44 -4.19
N GLU A 97 43.81 -13.36 -5.42
CA GLU A 97 43.21 -12.54 -6.47
C GLU A 97 41.84 -13.03 -6.91
N GLU A 98 41.64 -14.35 -7.02
CA GLU A 98 40.35 -14.95 -7.34
C GLU A 98 39.31 -14.69 -6.25
N GLU A 99 39.68 -14.87 -4.98
CA GLU A 99 38.82 -14.53 -3.84
C GLU A 99 38.47 -13.04 -3.84
N ALA A 100 39.45 -12.15 -4.06
CA ALA A 100 39.22 -10.72 -4.16
C ALA A 100 38.33 -10.34 -5.36
N ALA A 101 38.41 -11.05 -6.48
CA ALA A 101 37.54 -10.85 -7.63
C ALA A 101 36.11 -11.31 -7.33
N GLN A 102 35.93 -12.42 -6.61
CA GLN A 102 34.62 -12.91 -6.18
C GLN A 102 33.96 -11.93 -5.20
N THR A 103 34.70 -11.40 -4.22
CA THR A 103 34.16 -10.40 -3.28
C THR A 103 33.73 -9.13 -3.99
N ARG A 104 34.54 -8.60 -4.92
CA ARG A 104 34.15 -7.43 -5.75
C ARG A 104 32.87 -7.68 -6.55
N LYS A 105 32.71 -8.86 -7.16
CA LYS A 105 31.47 -9.23 -7.87
C LYS A 105 30.28 -9.27 -6.92
N ALA A 106 30.43 -9.91 -5.76
CA ALA A 106 29.37 -9.97 -4.76
C ALA A 106 28.96 -8.58 -4.25
N GLU A 107 29.92 -7.68 -4.02
CA GLU A 107 29.68 -6.29 -3.65
C GLU A 107 28.92 -5.53 -4.74
N GLN A 108 29.33 -5.67 -6.01
CA GLN A 108 28.64 -5.07 -7.15
C GLN A 108 27.21 -5.57 -7.27
N GLU A 109 26.99 -6.89 -7.16
CA GLU A 109 25.65 -7.46 -7.17
C GLU A 109 24.79 -6.94 -6.00
N ALA A 110 25.36 -6.84 -4.80
CA ALA A 110 24.65 -6.30 -3.64
C ALA A 110 24.24 -4.84 -3.84
N VAL A 111 25.11 -4.02 -4.43
CA VAL A 111 24.80 -2.62 -4.79
C VAL A 111 23.70 -2.57 -5.85
N MET A 112 23.79 -3.38 -6.91
CA MET A 112 22.77 -3.43 -7.96
C MET A 112 21.41 -3.89 -7.42
N ARG A 113 21.38 -4.88 -6.52
CA ARG A 113 20.14 -5.31 -5.85
C ARG A 113 19.51 -4.17 -5.04
N LYS A 114 20.31 -3.48 -4.22
CA LYS A 114 19.84 -2.32 -3.44
C LYS A 114 19.28 -1.21 -4.34
N MET A 115 19.96 -0.91 -5.45
CA MET A 115 19.51 0.10 -6.41
C MET A 115 18.18 -0.30 -7.07
N ASN A 116 18.07 -1.57 -7.48
CA ASN A 116 16.83 -2.10 -8.06
C ASN A 116 15.67 -2.07 -7.05
N ASP A 117 15.91 -2.43 -5.79
CA ASP A 117 14.89 -2.41 -4.75
C ASP A 117 14.43 -0.98 -4.44
N GLN A 118 15.36 -0.02 -4.40
CA GLN A 118 15.01 1.41 -4.27
C GLN A 118 14.18 1.92 -5.45
N GLN A 119 14.51 1.50 -6.67
CA GLN A 119 13.75 1.88 -7.86
C GLN A 119 12.34 1.29 -7.84
N LYS A 120 12.20 0.00 -7.53
CA LYS A 120 10.88 -0.66 -7.38
C LYS A 120 10.03 0.04 -6.33
N LEU A 121 10.61 0.38 -5.18
CA LEU A 121 9.89 1.08 -4.11
C LEU A 121 9.40 2.46 -4.56
N ARG A 122 10.21 3.21 -5.33
CA ARG A 122 9.80 4.50 -5.90
C ARG A 122 8.66 4.33 -6.90
N ASP A 123 8.75 3.33 -7.78
CA ASP A 123 7.72 3.05 -8.78
C ASP A 123 6.40 2.63 -8.13
N GLU A 124 6.46 1.79 -7.09
CA GLU A 124 5.29 1.40 -6.29
C GLU A 124 4.66 2.59 -5.58
N TYR A 125 5.48 3.46 -4.97
CA TYR A 125 4.98 4.68 -4.32
C TYR A 125 4.30 5.63 -5.32
N ALA A 126 4.89 5.82 -6.51
CA ALA A 126 4.30 6.62 -7.57
C ALA A 126 2.94 6.05 -8.01
N LYS A 127 2.84 4.75 -8.22
CA LYS A 127 1.58 4.06 -8.57
C LYS A 127 0.53 4.22 -7.47
N GLN A 128 0.90 4.05 -6.20
CA GLN A 128 -0.01 4.24 -5.07
C GLN A 128 -0.51 5.68 -4.99
N PHE A 129 0.36 6.65 -5.23
CA PHE A 129 0.00 8.06 -5.23
C PHE A 129 -0.97 8.40 -6.36
N GLU A 130 -0.70 7.92 -7.57
CA GLU A 130 -1.59 8.09 -8.73
C GLU A 130 -2.95 7.44 -8.48
N TYR A 131 -2.97 6.23 -7.93
CA TYR A 131 -4.20 5.53 -7.57
C TYR A 131 -5.03 6.31 -6.55
N ARG A 132 -4.43 6.78 -5.45
CA ARG A 132 -5.13 7.62 -4.45
C ARG A 132 -5.68 8.91 -5.06
N ARG A 133 -4.90 9.55 -5.95
CA ARG A 133 -5.35 10.76 -6.66
C ARG A 133 -6.54 10.49 -7.58
N GLN A 134 -6.59 9.32 -8.21
CA GLN A 134 -7.75 8.91 -9.02
C GLN A 134 -8.97 8.64 -8.14
N GLN A 135 -8.80 7.94 -7.02
CA GLN A 135 -9.88 7.71 -6.06
C GLN A 135 -10.45 9.03 -5.53
N GLU A 136 -9.60 9.95 -5.07
CA GLU A 136 -10.06 11.25 -4.57
C GLU A 136 -10.82 12.06 -5.63
N LYS A 137 -10.40 11.98 -6.91
CA LYS A 137 -11.15 12.60 -8.01
C LYS A 137 -12.52 11.95 -8.20
N GLN A 138 -12.59 10.63 -8.18
CA GLN A 138 -13.85 9.89 -8.32
C GLN A 138 -14.80 10.19 -7.16
N GLU A 139 -14.31 10.17 -5.93
CA GLU A 139 -15.08 10.52 -4.73
C GLU A 139 -15.64 11.95 -4.83
N ARG A 140 -14.80 12.93 -5.21
CA ARG A 140 -15.27 14.32 -5.43
C ARG A 140 -16.32 14.43 -6.53
N GLU A 141 -16.17 13.69 -7.62
CA GLU A 141 -17.17 13.67 -8.70
C GLU A 141 -18.50 13.06 -8.23
N GLU A 142 -18.45 12.01 -7.42
CA GLU A 142 -19.63 11.38 -6.81
C GLU A 142 -20.31 12.32 -5.80
N GLU A 143 -19.54 12.96 -4.92
CA GLU A 143 -20.05 13.96 -3.98
C GLU A 143 -20.71 15.14 -4.69
N ASN A 144 -20.12 15.62 -5.79
CA ASN A 144 -20.70 16.69 -6.60
C ASN A 144 -22.02 16.25 -7.22
N LYS A 145 -22.09 15.06 -7.82
CA LYS A 145 -23.33 14.49 -8.38
C LYS A 145 -24.41 14.33 -7.31
N LEU A 146 -24.05 13.84 -6.12
CA LEU A 146 -24.97 13.70 -5.00
C LEU A 146 -25.49 15.07 -4.54
N THR A 147 -24.60 16.04 -4.40
CA THR A 147 -24.94 17.41 -3.99
C THR A 147 -25.87 18.07 -5.01
N GLU A 148 -25.62 17.88 -6.31
CA GLU A 148 -26.50 18.37 -7.37
C GLU A 148 -27.88 17.70 -7.34
N ALA A 149 -27.91 16.37 -7.16
CA ALA A 149 -29.16 15.62 -7.03
C ALA A 149 -29.98 16.09 -5.83
N MET A 150 -29.35 16.29 -4.67
CA MET A 150 -30.01 16.83 -3.47
C MET A 150 -30.52 18.25 -3.70
N LYS A 151 -29.73 19.14 -4.31
CA LYS A 151 -30.18 20.50 -4.67
C LYS A 151 -31.42 20.46 -5.59
N MET A 152 -31.46 19.53 -6.53
CA MET A 152 -32.61 19.37 -7.42
C MET A 152 -33.84 18.84 -6.68
N GLN A 153 -33.67 17.89 -5.76
CA GLN A 153 -34.75 17.40 -4.90
C GLN A 153 -35.31 18.53 -4.03
N PHE A 154 -34.47 19.28 -3.32
CA PHE A 154 -34.93 20.40 -2.51
C PHE A 154 -35.69 21.45 -3.33
N ARG A 155 -35.20 21.79 -4.52
CA ARG A 155 -35.93 22.71 -5.42
C ARG A 155 -37.27 22.16 -5.87
N HIS A 156 -37.37 20.85 -6.07
CA HIS A 156 -38.63 20.21 -6.43
C HIS A 156 -39.62 20.25 -5.25
N ASP A 157 -39.16 19.89 -4.06
CA ASP A 157 -39.97 19.88 -2.84
C ASP A 157 -40.43 21.29 -2.46
N GLU A 158 -39.55 22.30 -2.55
CA GLU A 158 -39.92 23.70 -2.34
C GLU A 158 -41.02 24.15 -3.30
N ARG A 159 -40.92 23.78 -4.59
CA ARG A 159 -41.97 24.11 -5.57
C ARG A 159 -43.30 23.44 -5.22
N LEU A 160 -43.28 22.19 -4.79
CA LEU A 160 -44.49 21.47 -4.34
C LEU A 160 -45.10 22.13 -3.11
N VAL A 161 -44.30 22.47 -2.10
CA VAL A 161 -44.78 23.14 -0.88
C VAL A 161 -45.39 24.50 -1.20
N LEU A 162 -44.76 25.29 -2.08
CA LEU A 162 -45.30 26.57 -2.52
C LEU A 162 -46.62 26.41 -3.30
N ALA A 163 -46.71 25.41 -4.19
CA ALA A 163 -47.92 25.11 -4.93
C ALA A 163 -49.07 24.69 -4.00
N GLU A 164 -48.82 23.78 -3.05
CA GLU A 164 -49.82 23.38 -2.07
C GLU A 164 -50.25 24.54 -1.17
N ALA A 165 -49.33 25.40 -0.75
CA ALA A 165 -49.65 26.58 0.04
C ALA A 165 -50.56 27.54 -0.74
N ALA A 166 -50.28 27.75 -2.03
CA ALA A 166 -51.13 28.55 -2.91
C ALA A 166 -52.52 27.93 -3.08
N GLU A 167 -52.62 26.62 -3.34
CA GLU A 167 -53.90 25.91 -3.45
C GLU A 167 -54.72 25.99 -2.15
N ARG A 168 -54.08 25.89 -0.98
CA ARG A 168 -54.78 26.05 0.29
C ARG A 168 -55.29 27.48 0.47
N GLN A 169 -54.54 28.48 0.03
CA GLN A 169 -54.98 29.89 0.08
C GLN A 169 -56.17 30.14 -0.84
N THR A 170 -56.13 29.66 -2.08
CA THR A 170 -57.26 29.81 -3.02
C THR A 170 -58.52 29.12 -2.49
N LYS A 171 -58.42 27.87 -2.01
CA LYS A 171 -59.55 27.15 -1.39
C LYS A 171 -60.13 27.91 -0.19
N LYS A 172 -59.29 28.49 0.68
CA LYS A 172 -59.76 29.32 1.81
C LYS A 172 -60.52 30.55 1.33
N GLN A 173 -60.02 31.22 0.29
CA GLN A 173 -60.69 32.40 -0.29
C GLN A 173 -62.02 32.02 -0.93
N GLU A 174 -62.08 30.89 -1.65
CA GLU A 174 -63.31 30.34 -2.24
C GLU A 174 -64.34 30.04 -1.14
N TYR A 175 -63.98 29.30 -0.10
CA TYR A 175 -64.88 29.02 1.02
C TYR A 175 -65.34 30.30 1.73
N ALA A 176 -64.44 31.26 1.96
CA ALA A 176 -64.81 32.55 2.54
C ALA A 176 -65.79 33.31 1.64
N SER A 177 -65.62 33.27 0.32
CA SER A 177 -66.52 33.91 -0.64
C SER A 177 -67.90 33.24 -0.66
N LEU A 178 -67.96 31.90 -0.62
CA LEU A 178 -69.19 31.13 -0.56
C LEU A 178 -69.94 31.39 0.75
N ALA A 179 -69.23 31.40 1.88
CA ALA A 179 -69.83 31.73 3.17
C ALA A 179 -70.40 33.16 3.20
N ARG A 180 -69.69 34.14 2.62
CA ARG A 180 -70.21 35.51 2.48
C ARG A 180 -71.46 35.57 1.62
N ARG A 181 -71.48 34.87 0.47
CA ARG A 181 -72.67 34.79 -0.40
C ARG A 181 -73.85 34.17 0.33
N ALA A 182 -73.65 33.05 1.03
CA ALA A 182 -74.69 32.40 1.82
C ALA A 182 -75.26 33.31 2.93
N LEU A 183 -74.41 34.13 3.58
CA LEU A 183 -74.86 35.12 4.55
C LEU A 183 -75.67 36.25 3.91
N VAL A 184 -75.25 36.74 2.74
CA VAL A 184 -76.01 37.75 1.98
C VAL A 184 -77.36 37.19 1.55
N GLU A 185 -77.40 36.01 0.95
CA GLU A 185 -78.65 35.34 0.57
C GLU A 185 -79.59 35.12 1.77
N LYS A 186 -79.05 34.69 2.91
CA LYS A 186 -79.85 34.55 4.15
C LYS A 186 -80.42 35.89 4.60
N ARG A 187 -79.63 36.96 4.54
CA ARG A 187 -80.09 38.31 4.89
C ARG A 187 -81.18 38.81 3.94
N GLU A 188 -81.00 38.57 2.64
CA GLU A 188 -82.00 38.91 1.62
C GLU A 188 -83.31 38.14 1.80
N ARG A 189 -83.24 36.83 2.09
CA ARG A 189 -84.42 36.01 2.41
C ARG A 189 -85.15 36.53 3.65
N LEU A 190 -84.44 36.78 4.74
CA LEU A 190 -85.05 37.35 5.96
C LEU A 190 -85.67 38.73 5.70
N GLN A 191 -85.05 39.57 4.88
CA GLN A 191 -85.62 40.86 4.51
C GLN A 191 -86.86 40.71 3.63
N ALA A 192 -86.87 39.74 2.70
CA ALA A 192 -88.05 39.44 1.88
C ALA A 192 -89.20 38.90 2.73
N GLU A 193 -88.93 37.96 3.64
CA GLU A 193 -89.91 37.43 4.61
C GLU A 193 -90.46 38.54 5.51
N PHE A 194 -89.60 39.43 6.01
CA PHE A 194 -90.04 40.57 6.83
C PHE A 194 -90.94 41.53 6.03
N ARG A 195 -90.60 41.83 4.78
CA ARG A 195 -91.44 42.66 3.91
C ARG A 195 -92.79 42.01 3.62
N GLN A 196 -92.81 40.70 3.35
CA GLN A 196 -94.05 39.95 3.16
C GLN A 196 -94.91 39.99 4.42
N ALA A 197 -94.32 39.72 5.59
CA ALA A 197 -95.05 39.79 6.86
C ALA A 197 -95.59 41.20 7.17
N GLN A 198 -94.88 42.26 6.76
CA GLN A 198 -95.39 43.63 6.87
C GLN A 198 -96.60 43.87 5.97
N VAL A 199 -96.55 43.43 4.71
CA VAL A 199 -97.67 43.52 3.76
C VAL A 199 -98.87 42.72 4.30
N ASP A 200 -98.66 41.48 4.74
CA ASP A 200 -99.72 40.65 5.32
C ASP A 200 -100.35 41.31 6.57
N LEU A 201 -99.55 41.98 7.40
CA LEU A 201 -100.04 42.71 8.57
C LEU A 201 -100.86 43.94 8.16
N GLU A 202 -100.41 44.69 7.15
CA GLU A 202 -101.13 45.83 6.59
C GLU A 202 -102.46 45.39 5.98
N GLU A 203 -102.47 44.33 5.17
CA GLU A 203 -103.69 43.73 4.61
C GLU A 203 -104.65 43.27 5.70
N GLN A 204 -104.16 42.60 6.75
CA GLN A 204 -104.98 42.20 7.90
C GLN A 204 -105.55 43.43 8.64
N ALA A 205 -104.76 44.50 8.78
CA ALA A 205 -105.22 45.74 9.40
C ALA A 205 -106.29 46.44 8.55
N GLU A 206 -106.14 46.44 7.22
CA GLU A 206 -107.15 46.96 6.29
C GLU A 206 -108.43 46.13 6.32
N GLN A 207 -108.33 44.80 6.26
CA GLN A 207 -109.50 43.92 6.40
C GLN A 207 -110.19 44.12 7.75
N ALA A 208 -109.45 44.31 8.83
CA ALA A 208 -110.01 44.60 10.15
C ALA A 208 -110.70 45.98 10.19
N ARG A 209 -110.17 46.99 9.49
CA ARG A 209 -110.82 48.30 9.34
C ARG A 209 -112.12 48.19 8.53
N GLN A 210 -112.08 47.51 7.38
CA GLN A 210 -113.27 47.27 6.56
C GLN A 210 -114.36 46.51 7.33
N LYS A 211 -113.98 45.48 8.10
CA LYS A 211 -114.93 44.77 8.98
C LYS A 211 -115.55 45.69 10.02
N ARG A 212 -114.75 46.55 10.67
CA ARG A 212 -115.25 47.53 11.64
C ARG A 212 -116.18 48.55 10.99
N GLU A 213 -115.88 49.02 9.78
CA GLU A 213 -116.74 49.91 9.02
C GLU A 213 -118.08 49.25 8.70
N ILE A 214 -118.08 48.00 8.22
CA ILE A 214 -119.32 47.23 7.98
C ILE A 214 -120.12 47.01 9.27
N GLU A 215 -119.47 46.66 10.38
CA GLU A 215 -120.11 46.52 11.68
C GLU A 215 -120.73 47.85 12.16
N GLU A 216 -120.06 48.98 11.90
CA GLU A 216 -120.53 50.30 12.27
C GLU A 216 -121.70 50.76 11.38
N GLU A 217 -121.66 50.49 10.08
CA GLU A 217 -122.76 50.71 9.15
C GLU A 217 -124.01 49.88 9.52
N GLU A 218 -123.85 48.58 9.79
CA GLU A 218 -124.96 47.73 10.24
C GLU A 218 -125.46 48.16 11.63
N ARG A 219 -124.57 48.61 12.54
CA ARG A 219 -124.99 49.21 13.81
C ARG A 219 -125.84 50.44 13.58
N GLN A 220 -125.41 51.37 12.74
CA GLN A 220 -126.18 52.58 12.42
C GLN A 220 -127.51 52.24 11.74
N ARG A 221 -127.53 51.22 10.87
CA ARG A 221 -128.76 50.73 10.23
C ARG A 221 -129.74 50.15 11.24
N LEU A 222 -129.27 49.32 12.17
CA LEU A 222 -130.09 48.78 13.26
C LEU A 222 -130.59 49.88 14.19
N LEU A 223 -129.74 50.85 14.53
CA LEU A 223 -130.12 52.02 15.32
C LEU A 223 -131.21 52.84 14.60
N ARG A 224 -131.06 53.15 13.31
CA ARG A 224 -132.07 53.91 12.56
C ARG A 224 -133.42 53.19 12.45
N LYS A 225 -133.42 51.86 12.26
CA LYS A 225 -134.65 51.06 12.17
C LYS A 225 -135.36 50.96 13.51
N HIS A 226 -134.63 50.60 14.57
CA HIS A 226 -135.24 50.22 15.84
C HIS A 226 -135.32 51.36 16.85
N ALA A 227 -134.41 52.35 16.81
CA ALA A 227 -134.43 53.44 17.79
C ALA A 227 -135.60 54.41 17.58
N VAL A 228 -136.13 54.52 16.35
CA VAL A 228 -137.34 55.32 16.07
C VAL A 228 -138.61 54.60 16.57
N GLU A 229 -138.66 53.27 16.45
CA GLU A 229 -139.81 52.46 16.89
C GLU A 229 -139.83 52.21 18.42
N LEU A 230 -138.65 52.17 19.08
CA LEU A 230 -138.49 51.81 20.50
C LEU A 230 -138.11 53.00 21.39
N GLY A 231 -138.35 54.24 20.95
CA GLY A 231 -137.84 55.48 21.56
C GLY A 231 -137.87 55.54 23.10
N ASP A 232 -138.99 55.17 23.73
CA ASP A 232 -139.15 55.23 25.19
C ASP A 232 -138.62 53.99 25.95
N HIS A 233 -138.17 52.95 25.23
CA HIS A 233 -137.76 51.65 25.79
C HIS A 233 -136.30 51.28 25.50
N LEU A 234 -135.47 52.21 25.00
CA LEU A 234 -134.04 51.94 24.75
C LEU A 234 -133.22 51.89 26.06
N PRO A 235 -132.35 50.88 26.27
CA PRO A 235 -131.47 50.82 27.42
C PRO A 235 -130.39 51.92 27.40
N LYS A 236 -129.93 52.33 28.58
CA LYS A 236 -128.87 53.35 28.72
C LYS A 236 -127.57 52.84 28.08
N GLY A 237 -126.91 53.67 27.26
CA GLY A 237 -125.59 53.38 26.66
C GLY A 237 -125.60 52.89 25.21
N VAL A 238 -126.74 52.93 24.53
CA VAL A 238 -126.88 52.50 23.12
C VAL A 238 -126.24 53.49 22.12
N PHE A 239 -126.22 54.78 22.44
CA PHE A 239 -125.55 55.82 21.63
C PHE A 239 -124.12 56.03 22.08
N ARG A 240 -123.18 56.00 21.14
CA ARG A 240 -121.74 56.17 21.43
C ARG A 240 -121.32 57.63 21.45
N SER A 241 -121.94 58.47 20.63
CA SER A 241 -121.62 59.89 20.49
C SER A 241 -122.89 60.75 20.61
N LYS A 242 -122.71 62.05 20.90
CA LYS A 242 -123.83 63.01 20.95
C LYS A 242 -124.43 63.25 19.56
N GLU A 243 -123.62 63.13 18.51
CA GLU A 243 -124.04 63.33 17.12
C GLU A 243 -125.02 62.23 16.66
N GLU A 244 -124.83 60.98 17.08
CA GLU A 244 -125.75 59.87 16.80
C GLU A 244 -127.14 60.08 17.40
N LEU A 245 -127.20 60.65 18.60
CA LEU A 245 -128.45 60.98 19.28
C LEU A 245 -129.21 62.07 18.50
N GLU A 246 -128.52 63.10 18.04
CA GLU A 246 -129.13 64.18 17.27
C GLU A 246 -129.68 63.73 15.92
N GLU A 247 -129.00 62.80 15.25
CA GLU A 247 -129.44 62.30 13.94
C GLU A 247 -130.72 61.48 14.03
N ILE A 248 -130.86 60.64 15.07
CA ILE A 248 -132.07 59.84 15.28
C ILE A 248 -133.25 60.71 15.71
N VAL A 249 -133.01 61.72 16.55
CA VAL A 249 -134.03 62.73 16.88
C VAL A 249 -134.49 63.49 15.62
N ARG A 250 -133.59 63.81 14.69
CA ARG A 250 -133.96 64.43 13.40
C ARG A 250 -134.76 63.50 12.50
N ILE A 251 -134.48 62.19 12.48
CA ILE A 251 -135.23 61.21 11.68
C ILE A 251 -136.63 60.99 12.27
N ALA A 252 -136.76 60.84 13.59
CA ALA A 252 -138.06 60.73 14.27
C ALA A 252 -138.95 61.95 14.01
N ASN A 253 -138.38 63.17 14.03
CA ASN A 253 -139.09 64.41 13.72
C ASN A 253 -139.47 64.58 12.23
N ARG A 254 -138.97 63.73 11.32
CA ARG A 254 -139.30 63.75 9.88
C ARG A 254 -140.41 62.77 9.50
N THR A 255 -140.63 61.72 10.28
CA THR A 255 -141.69 60.72 10.05
C THR A 255 -143.06 61.15 10.59
N ASP A 256 -143.12 62.19 11.41
CA ASP A 256 -144.35 62.80 11.94
C ASP A 256 -144.95 63.93 11.06
N LYS A 257 -144.62 63.93 9.75
CA LYS A 257 -145.26 64.76 8.70
C LYS A 257 -145.72 63.90 7.55
#